data_AF-A0A0G0A5Y3-F1
#
_entry.id   AF-A0A0G0A5Y3-F1
#
_cell.length_a   1.000
_cell.length_b   1.000
_cell.length_c   1.000
_cell.angle_alpha   90.00
_cell.angle_beta   90.00
_cell.angle_gamma   90.00
#
_symmetry.space_group_name_H-M   'P 1'
#
loop_
_entity.id
_entity.type
_entity.pdbx_description
1 polymer ?
#
loop_
_entity_poly.entity_id
_entity_poly.type
_entity_poly.pdbx_seq_one_letter_code
_entity_poly.pdbx_strand_id
1 'polypeptide(L)'
;MHPALISTGTYLKKKYDSIPPERRRRTRNIIIIVVLILIFKNKIIDGIRSMFHRDINKIDVDTGNLSYEKGEYYSMCSTLESAMDGTGTDEEAINSVFMRMQSQDDWNFLQKTFGVRKKDGGTFYADITGDLKMWLGDELDSYEMQEVKDILIGQGINY
;
A
#
# COMPACT_ATOMS: atom_id res chain seq x y z
N MET A 1 27.85 11.29 -29.34
CA MET A 1 27.44 10.15 -28.49
C MET A 1 28.56 9.88 -27.49
N HIS A 2 28.25 9.78 -26.20
CA HIS A 2 29.26 9.61 -25.15
C HIS A 2 30.00 8.26 -25.31
N PRO A 3 31.34 8.18 -25.23
CA PRO A 3 32.11 6.94 -25.45
C PRO A 3 31.64 5.76 -24.58
N ALA A 4 31.21 6.07 -23.35
CA ALA A 4 30.66 5.10 -22.39
C ALA A 4 29.35 4.42 -22.86
N LEU A 5 28.54 5.08 -23.69
CA LEU A 5 27.31 4.50 -24.23
C LEU A 5 27.61 3.48 -25.34
N ILE A 6 28.65 3.73 -26.12
CA ILE A 6 29.07 2.86 -27.24
C ILE A 6 29.69 1.56 -26.69
N SER A 7 30.53 1.65 -25.65
CA SER A 7 31.12 0.48 -24.97
C SER A 7 30.06 -0.39 -24.29
N THR A 8 29.05 0.24 -23.70
CA THR A 8 27.95 -0.48 -23.03
C THR A 8 27.05 -1.18 -24.04
N GLY A 9 26.70 -0.52 -25.15
CA GLY A 9 25.88 -1.12 -26.21
C GLY A 9 26.55 -2.32 -26.89
N THR A 10 27.86 -2.23 -27.14
CA THR A 10 28.63 -3.33 -27.74
C THR A 10 28.77 -4.52 -26.78
N TYR A 11 28.97 -4.28 -25.49
CA TYR A 11 28.98 -5.32 -24.46
C TYR A 11 27.64 -6.06 -24.37
N LEU A 12 26.53 -5.32 -24.32
CA LEU A 12 25.18 -5.91 -24.23
C LEU A 12 24.83 -6.75 -25.46
N LYS A 13 25.18 -6.26 -26.66
CA LYS A 13 25.00 -7.00 -27.91
C LYS A 13 25.76 -8.31 -27.90
N LYS A 14 27.05 -8.28 -27.53
CA LYS A 14 27.90 -9.48 -27.44
C LYS A 14 27.35 -10.50 -26.44
N LYS A 15 26.82 -10.04 -25.30
CA LYS A 15 26.20 -10.90 -24.29
C LYS A 15 24.89 -11.52 -24.77
N TYR A 16 24.04 -10.75 -25.47
CA TYR A 16 22.82 -11.29 -26.08
C TYR A 16 23.13 -12.33 -27.17
N ASP A 17 24.12 -12.04 -28.01
CA ASP A 17 24.55 -12.95 -29.08
C ASP A 17 25.21 -14.23 -28.53
N SER A 18 25.75 -14.20 -27.31
CA SER A 18 26.28 -15.41 -26.65
C SER A 18 25.19 -16.39 -26.15
N ILE A 19 23.91 -15.99 -26.18
CA ILE A 19 22.80 -16.84 -25.74
C ILE A 19 22.44 -17.84 -26.85
N PRO A 20 22.24 -19.13 -26.53
CA PRO A 20 21.83 -20.15 -27.50
C PRO A 20 20.57 -19.76 -28.27
N PRO A 21 20.49 -20.00 -29.59
CA PRO A 21 19.36 -19.59 -30.44
C PRO A 21 17.99 -20.06 -29.93
N GLU A 22 17.89 -21.26 -29.35
CA GLU A 22 16.65 -21.77 -28.76
C GLU A 22 16.14 -20.93 -27.57
N ARG A 23 17.04 -20.26 -26.83
CA ARG A 23 16.70 -19.45 -25.64
C ARG A 23 16.52 -17.97 -25.97
N ARG A 24 17.06 -17.48 -27.10
CA ARG A 24 17.00 -16.05 -27.50
C ARG A 24 15.58 -15.50 -27.57
N ARG A 25 14.60 -16.29 -28.03
CA ARG A 25 13.19 -15.87 -28.08
C ARG A 25 12.61 -15.63 -26.68
N ARG A 26 12.90 -16.52 -25.73
CA ARG A 26 12.48 -16.37 -24.31
C ARG A 26 13.19 -15.18 -23.67
N THR A 27 14.51 -15.07 -23.83
CA THR A 27 15.27 -13.93 -23.29
C THR A 27 14.77 -12.60 -23.84
N ARG A 28 14.49 -12.51 -25.16
CA ARG A 28 13.92 -11.30 -25.77
C ARG A 28 12.57 -10.95 -25.15
N ASN A 29 11.69 -11.94 -24.99
CA ASN A 29 10.38 -11.71 -24.38
C ASN A 29 10.52 -11.25 -22.91
N ILE A 30 11.42 -11.85 -22.14
CA ILE A 30 11.72 -11.43 -20.75
C ILE A 30 12.23 -9.99 -20.71
N ILE A 31 13.19 -9.63 -21.59
CA ILE A 31 13.72 -8.26 -21.67
C ILE A 31 12.59 -7.27 -22.03
N ILE A 32 11.75 -7.60 -23.00
CA ILE A 32 10.60 -6.77 -23.39
C ILE A 32 9.62 -6.63 -22.22
N ILE A 33 9.31 -7.71 -21.49
CA ILE A 33 8.44 -7.67 -20.31
C ILE A 33 9.04 -6.77 -19.23
N VAL A 34 10.33 -6.92 -18.93
CA VAL A 34 11.02 -6.08 -17.93
C VAL A 34 11.00 -4.61 -18.34
N VAL A 35 11.26 -4.29 -19.62
CA VAL A 35 11.20 -2.91 -20.14
C VAL A 35 9.77 -2.35 -20.11
N LEU A 36 8.77 -3.16 -20.46
CA LEU A 36 7.37 -2.76 -20.37
C LEU A 36 6.96 -2.51 -18.92
N ILE A 37 7.35 -3.37 -17.97
CA ILE A 37 7.13 -3.13 -16.54
C ILE A 37 7.79 -1.82 -16.12
N LEU A 38 9.02 -1.53 -16.53
CA LEU A 38 9.70 -0.28 -16.18
C LEU A 38 9.04 0.98 -16.78
N ILE A 39 8.54 0.92 -18.01
CA ILE A 39 7.87 2.05 -18.68
C ILE A 39 6.45 2.25 -18.12
N PHE A 40 5.73 1.15 -17.89
CA PHE A 40 4.35 1.17 -17.46
C PHE A 40 4.18 1.09 -15.94
N LYS A 41 5.25 0.96 -15.13
CA LYS A 41 5.14 0.83 -13.67
C LYS A 41 4.25 1.91 -13.07
N ASN A 42 4.40 3.16 -13.50
CA ASN A 42 3.62 4.28 -12.99
C ASN A 42 2.12 4.12 -13.33
N LYS A 43 1.80 3.73 -14.58
CA LYS A 43 0.40 3.50 -15.00
C LYS A 43 -0.22 2.24 -14.40
N ILE A 44 0.58 1.20 -14.19
CA ILE A 44 0.14 -0.05 -13.56
C ILE A 44 -0.16 0.22 -12.09
N ILE A 45 0.70 0.96 -11.39
CA ILE A 45 0.50 1.37 -10.01
C ILE A 45 -0.78 2.22 -9.90
N ASP A 46 -0.97 3.21 -10.78
CA ASP A 46 -2.17 4.05 -10.76
C ASP A 46 -3.46 3.28 -11.13
N GLY A 47 -3.37 2.32 -12.05
CA GLY A 47 -4.48 1.44 -12.41
C GLY A 47 -4.88 0.50 -11.27
N ILE A 48 -3.88 -0.10 -10.59
CA ILE A 48 -4.07 -0.94 -9.41
C ILE A 48 -4.68 -0.11 -8.26
N ARG A 49 -4.15 1.09 -7.99
CA ARG A 49 -4.70 2.06 -7.02
C ARG A 49 -6.19 2.29 -7.26
N SER A 50 -6.60 2.60 -8.49
CA SER A 50 -8.01 2.88 -8.81
C SER A 50 -8.96 1.69 -8.55
N MET A 51 -8.46 0.46 -8.63
CA MET A 51 -9.27 -0.74 -8.35
C MET A 51 -9.43 -0.98 -6.85
N PHE A 52 -8.38 -0.76 -6.05
CA PHE A 52 -8.44 -0.93 -4.60
C PHE A 52 -9.28 0.18 -3.91
N HIS A 53 -9.24 1.42 -4.41
CA HIS A 53 -9.98 2.53 -3.80
C HIS A 53 -11.50 2.50 -4.04
N ARG A 54 -11.98 1.66 -4.95
CA ARG A 54 -13.40 1.62 -5.33
C ARG A 54 -14.30 1.01 -4.26
N ASP A 55 -13.71 0.33 -3.26
CA ASP A 55 -14.45 -0.40 -2.25
C ASP A 55 -14.77 0.45 -1.01
N ILE A 56 -13.93 1.42 -0.62
CA ILE A 56 -14.19 2.29 0.55
C ILE A 56 -15.46 3.11 0.39
N ASN A 57 -15.69 3.66 -0.82
CA ASN A 57 -16.87 4.47 -1.09
C ASN A 57 -18.17 3.65 -1.06
N LYS A 58 -18.08 2.32 -1.13
CA LYS A 58 -19.21 1.39 -1.07
C LYS A 58 -19.45 0.85 0.34
N ILE A 59 -18.58 1.16 1.30
CA ILE A 59 -18.78 0.78 2.69
C ILE A 59 -20.05 1.47 3.20
N ASP A 60 -21.01 0.64 3.57
CA ASP A 60 -22.24 1.05 4.23
C ASP A 60 -21.95 1.32 5.71
N VAL A 61 -22.54 2.39 6.22
CA VAL A 61 -22.36 2.82 7.61
C VAL A 61 -23.70 3.28 8.13
N ASP A 62 -24.19 2.61 9.17
CA ASP A 62 -25.29 3.13 9.96
C ASP A 62 -24.75 4.17 10.95
N THR A 63 -24.98 5.45 10.64
CA THR A 63 -24.54 6.55 11.52
C THR A 63 -25.22 6.56 12.89
N GLY A 64 -26.33 5.85 13.07
CA GLY A 64 -27.00 5.69 14.36
C GLY A 64 -26.32 4.68 15.30
N ASN A 65 -25.41 3.86 14.77
CA ASN A 65 -24.67 2.83 15.52
C ASN A 65 -23.19 3.21 15.76
N LEU A 66 -22.86 4.49 15.57
CA LEU A 66 -21.53 5.03 15.87
C LEU A 66 -21.39 5.28 17.36
N SER A 67 -20.30 4.79 17.94
CA SER A 67 -19.99 4.99 19.36
C SER A 67 -19.43 6.38 19.67
N TYR A 68 -19.00 7.13 18.66
CA TYR A 68 -18.43 8.45 18.83
C TYR A 68 -19.03 9.48 17.87
N GLU A 69 -18.79 10.75 18.17
CA GLU A 69 -19.10 11.83 17.23
C GLU A 69 -18.12 11.81 16.04
N LYS A 70 -18.56 12.35 14.89
CA LYS A 70 -17.74 12.40 13.67
C LYS A 70 -16.35 13.01 13.91
N GLY A 71 -16.25 14.04 14.76
CA GLY A 71 -14.99 14.71 15.10
C GLY A 71 -13.95 13.77 15.71
N GLU A 72 -14.39 12.82 16.53
CA GLU A 72 -13.50 11.84 17.16
C GLU A 72 -12.84 10.91 16.14
N TYR A 73 -13.58 10.46 15.12
CA TYR A 73 -12.98 9.63 14.05
C TYR A 73 -11.95 10.41 13.24
N TYR A 74 -12.14 11.71 12.99
CA TYR A 74 -11.10 12.54 12.36
C TYR A 74 -9.84 12.63 13.23
N SER A 75 -10.01 12.75 14.55
CA SER A 75 -8.89 12.71 15.49
C SER A 75 -8.19 11.35 15.46
N MET A 76 -8.93 10.25 15.49
CA MET A 76 -8.38 8.89 15.38
C MET A 76 -7.63 8.69 14.07
N CYS A 77 -8.17 9.16 12.94
CA CYS A 77 -7.46 9.10 11.66
C CYS A 77 -6.18 9.94 11.66
N SER A 78 -6.15 11.07 12.37
CA SER A 78 -4.95 11.90 12.49
C SER A 78 -3.88 11.23 13.36
N THR A 79 -4.30 10.54 14.43
CA THR A 79 -3.42 9.68 15.23
C THR A 79 -2.84 8.55 14.38
N LEU A 80 -3.69 7.85 13.62
CA LEU A 80 -3.27 6.76 12.72
C LEU A 80 -2.29 7.25 11.64
N GLU A 81 -2.58 8.40 11.01
CA GLU A 81 -1.66 8.97 10.02
C GLU A 81 -0.32 9.31 10.66
N SER A 82 -0.31 9.98 11.82
CA SER A 82 0.94 10.35 12.51
C SER A 82 1.74 9.13 12.98
N ALA A 83 1.06 8.04 13.35
CA ALA A 83 1.68 6.80 13.80
C ALA A 83 2.30 5.98 12.65
N MET A 84 1.85 6.20 11.42
CA MET A 84 2.25 5.45 10.21
C MET A 84 3.01 6.29 9.18
N ASP A 85 3.13 7.61 9.37
CA ASP A 85 3.83 8.50 8.46
C ASP A 85 5.16 8.95 9.10
N GLY A 86 6.26 8.31 8.70
CA GLY A 86 7.57 8.65 9.23
C GLY A 86 8.61 7.53 9.16
N THR A 87 9.68 7.69 9.94
CA THR A 87 10.71 6.65 10.09
C THR A 87 10.31 5.73 11.25
N GLY A 88 9.64 4.63 10.91
CA GLY A 88 9.11 3.65 11.87
C GLY A 88 7.62 3.82 12.13
N THR A 89 7.08 2.91 12.94
CA THR A 89 5.66 2.81 13.26
C THR A 89 5.46 2.99 14.76
N ASP A 90 4.39 3.66 15.16
CA ASP A 90 3.94 3.71 16.55
C ASP A 90 2.78 2.73 16.74
N GLU A 91 3.11 1.46 17.01
CA GLU A 91 2.15 0.37 17.12
C GLU A 91 1.23 0.56 18.34
N GLU A 92 1.73 1.17 19.42
CA GLU A 92 0.94 1.49 20.60
C GLU A 92 -0.16 2.50 20.27
N ALA A 93 0.17 3.55 19.51
CA ALA A 93 -0.82 4.53 19.05
C ALA A 93 -1.86 3.88 18.13
N ILE A 94 -1.44 3.00 17.21
CA ILE A 94 -2.34 2.26 16.32
C ILE A 94 -3.30 1.38 17.13
N ASN A 95 -2.77 0.56 18.03
CA ASN A 95 -3.55 -0.32 18.90
C ASN A 95 -4.51 0.49 19.78
N SER A 96 -4.08 1.66 20.28
CA SER A 96 -4.94 2.54 21.09
C SER A 96 -6.19 3.02 20.34
N VAL A 97 -6.08 3.25 19.03
CA VAL A 97 -7.23 3.63 18.19
C VAL A 97 -8.16 2.44 18.00
N PHE A 98 -7.63 1.25 17.70
CA PHE A 98 -8.47 0.07 17.48
C PHE A 98 -9.15 -0.42 18.77
N MET A 99 -8.48 -0.33 19.92
CA MET A 99 -9.09 -0.64 21.23
C MET A 99 -10.32 0.22 21.55
N ARG A 100 -10.47 1.39 20.92
CA ARG A 100 -11.63 2.28 21.12
C ARG A 100 -12.84 1.89 20.28
N MET A 101 -12.68 1.11 19.21
CA MET A 101 -13.79 0.69 18.36
C MET A 101 -14.76 -0.21 19.14
N GLN A 102 -16.06 -0.06 18.94
CA GLN A 102 -17.07 -0.84 19.67
C GLN A 102 -18.08 -1.51 18.74
N SER A 103 -18.14 -1.09 17.48
CA SER A 103 -19.06 -1.65 16.49
C SER A 103 -18.43 -1.81 15.11
N GLN A 104 -19.05 -2.64 14.27
CA GLN A 104 -18.68 -2.74 12.85
C GLN A 104 -18.83 -1.39 12.14
N ASP A 105 -19.83 -0.59 12.52
CA ASP A 105 -20.06 0.73 11.94
C ASP A 105 -18.97 1.73 12.33
N ASP A 106 -18.40 1.65 13.54
CA ASP A 106 -17.23 2.43 13.93
C ASP A 106 -16.04 2.17 12.99
N TRP A 107 -15.73 0.88 12.76
CA TRP A 107 -14.65 0.47 11.88
C TRP A 107 -14.90 0.88 10.42
N ASN A 108 -16.12 0.69 9.94
CA ASN A 108 -16.54 1.08 8.60
C ASN A 108 -16.44 2.60 8.42
N PHE A 109 -16.90 3.37 9.41
CA PHE A 109 -16.83 4.83 9.39
C PHE A 109 -15.41 5.35 9.52
N LEU A 110 -14.57 4.72 10.35
CA LEU A 110 -13.15 5.05 10.47
C LEU A 110 -12.42 4.85 9.13
N GLN A 111 -12.62 3.72 8.45
CA GLN A 111 -12.05 3.48 7.12
C GLN A 111 -12.51 4.53 6.11
N LYS A 112 -13.80 4.88 6.12
CA LYS A 112 -14.37 5.89 5.22
C LYS A 112 -13.84 7.30 5.52
N THR A 113 -13.64 7.61 6.79
CA THR A 113 -13.12 8.91 7.27
C THR A 113 -11.62 9.03 7.01
N PHE A 114 -10.87 7.93 7.16
CA PHE A 114 -9.46 7.87 6.80
C PHE A 114 -9.29 8.10 5.30
N GLY A 115 -10.14 7.44 4.50
CA GLY A 115 -10.18 7.59 3.06
C GLY A 115 -8.91 7.06 2.40
N VAL A 116 -8.51 7.69 1.30
CA VAL A 116 -7.25 7.39 0.61
C VAL A 116 -6.25 8.49 0.92
N ARG A 117 -5.12 8.11 1.49
CA ARG A 117 -4.03 9.01 1.86
C ARG A 117 -2.73 8.62 1.18
N LYS A 118 -1.80 9.56 1.10
CA LYS A 118 -0.45 9.36 0.59
C LYS A 118 0.57 9.58 1.71
N LYS A 119 1.46 8.61 1.94
CA LYS A 119 2.65 8.77 2.80
C LYS A 119 3.92 8.74 1.97
N ASP A 120 4.93 9.45 2.44
CA ASP A 120 6.26 9.50 1.83
C ASP A 120 7.06 8.26 2.25
N GLY A 121 7.59 7.51 1.28
CA GLY A 121 8.47 6.37 1.57
C GLY A 121 9.88 6.80 1.98
N GLY A 122 10.17 8.10 1.98
CA GLY A 122 11.48 8.66 2.25
C GLY A 122 12.45 8.42 1.09
N THR A 123 13.75 8.58 1.38
CA THR A 123 14.80 8.59 0.34
C THR A 123 14.99 7.22 -0.35
N PHE A 124 14.62 6.12 0.31
CA PHE A 124 14.93 4.76 -0.12
C PHE A 124 13.71 3.90 -0.49
N TYR A 125 12.49 4.32 -0.11
CA TYR A 125 11.26 3.60 -0.42
C TYR A 125 10.34 4.44 -1.30
N ALA A 126 9.41 3.78 -1.99
CA ALA A 126 8.46 4.45 -2.86
C ALA A 126 7.30 5.00 -2.05
N ASP A 127 6.82 6.19 -2.41
CA ASP A 127 5.58 6.75 -1.85
C ASP A 127 4.42 5.76 -2.00
N ILE A 128 3.65 5.67 -0.93
CA ILE A 128 2.49 4.79 -0.86
C ILE A 128 1.24 5.65 -0.88
N THR A 129 0.27 5.25 -1.69
CA THR A 129 -1.04 5.88 -1.76
C THR A 129 -2.05 4.76 -1.62
N GLY A 130 -2.85 4.84 -0.56
CA GLY A 130 -3.57 3.71 -0.03
C GLY A 130 -4.63 4.12 0.96
N ASP A 131 -5.50 3.17 1.27
CA ASP A 131 -6.46 3.29 2.35
C ASP A 131 -5.89 2.79 3.68
N LEU A 132 -6.69 2.84 4.74
CA LEU A 132 -6.26 2.42 6.06
C LEU A 132 -5.73 0.98 6.08
N LYS A 133 -6.41 0.03 5.40
CA LYS A 133 -5.96 -1.37 5.34
C LYS A 133 -4.62 -1.50 4.61
N MET A 134 -4.44 -0.76 3.52
CA MET A 134 -3.19 -0.74 2.77
C MET A 134 -2.04 -0.12 3.58
N TRP A 135 -2.30 0.95 4.34
CA TRP A 135 -1.30 1.57 5.20
C TRP A 135 -0.88 0.63 6.33
N LEU A 136 -1.85 0.01 7.03
CA LEU A 136 -1.55 -0.97 8.08
C LEU A 136 -0.77 -2.17 7.54
N GLY A 137 -1.12 -2.66 6.34
CA GLY A 137 -0.43 -3.79 5.73
C GLY A 137 0.99 -3.49 5.24
N ASP A 138 1.34 -2.21 5.12
CA ASP A 138 2.69 -1.78 4.78
C ASP A 138 3.54 -1.50 6.03
N GLU A 139 2.93 -0.95 7.09
CA GLU A 139 3.64 -0.59 8.33
C GLU A 139 3.75 -1.73 9.34
N LEU A 140 2.74 -2.60 9.44
CA LEU A 140 2.70 -3.65 10.44
C LEU A 140 3.21 -4.98 9.86
N ASP A 141 4.03 -5.67 10.64
CA ASP A 141 4.41 -7.03 10.32
C ASP A 141 3.25 -8.02 10.54
N SER A 142 3.48 -9.30 10.24
CA SER A 142 2.44 -10.32 10.37
C SER A 142 1.92 -10.53 11.79
N TYR A 143 2.76 -10.30 12.80
CA TYR A 143 2.40 -10.47 14.21
C TYR A 143 1.60 -9.27 14.71
N GLU A 144 2.06 -8.05 14.43
CA GLU A 144 1.37 -6.81 14.80
C GLU A 144 0.01 -6.67 14.10
N MET A 145 -0.04 -7.03 12.82
CA MET A 145 -1.29 -7.10 12.07
C MET A 145 -2.26 -8.14 12.67
N GLN A 146 -1.74 -9.23 13.26
CA GLN A 146 -2.59 -10.20 13.94
C GLN A 146 -3.13 -9.63 15.25
N GLU A 147 -2.35 -8.87 15.99
CA GLU A 147 -2.81 -8.19 17.21
C GLU A 147 -3.96 -7.21 16.92
N VAL A 148 -3.83 -6.38 15.88
CA VAL A 148 -4.91 -5.49 15.43
C VAL A 148 -6.17 -6.27 15.09
N LYS A 149 -6.05 -7.39 14.38
CA LYS A 149 -7.19 -8.26 14.05
C LYS A 149 -7.83 -8.84 15.30
N ASP A 150 -7.04 -9.30 16.26
CA ASP A 150 -7.53 -9.91 17.48
C ASP A 150 -8.29 -8.89 18.33
N ILE A 151 -7.83 -7.63 18.38
CA ILE A 151 -8.55 -6.52 19.03
C ILE A 151 -9.92 -6.32 18.38
N LEU A 152 -9.96 -6.18 17.05
CA LEU A 152 -11.20 -5.93 16.31
C LEU A 152 -12.18 -7.11 16.43
N ILE A 153 -11.68 -8.34 16.28
CA ILE A 153 -12.50 -9.56 16.45
C ILE A 153 -13.04 -9.66 17.87
N GLY A 154 -12.23 -9.30 18.88
CA GLY A 154 -12.64 -9.24 20.29
C GLY A 154 -13.79 -8.26 20.54
N GLN A 155 -13.92 -7.23 19.70
CA GLN A 155 -15.01 -6.24 19.71
C GLN A 155 -16.20 -6.66 18.83
N GLY A 156 -16.16 -7.85 18.21
CA GLY A 156 -17.20 -8.32 17.30
C GLY A 156 -17.15 -7.68 15.90
N ILE A 157 -16.01 -7.07 15.54
CA ILE A 157 -15.79 -6.45 14.24
C ILE A 157 -15.18 -7.47 13.29
N ASN A 158 -15.79 -7.59 12.10
CA ASN A 158 -15.27 -8.40 11.01
C ASN A 158 -14.25 -7.59 10.21
N TYR A 159 -12.99 -8.03 10.24
CA TYR A 159 -11.86 -7.41 9.56
C TYR A 159 -11.61 -7.95 8.16
#